data_AF-A0A7S0Z6G8-F1
#
_entry.id   AF-A0A7S0Z6G8-F1
#
_cell.length_a   1.000
_cell.length_b   1.000
_cell.length_c   1.000
_cell.angle_alpha   90.00
_cell.angle_beta   90.00
_cell.angle_gamma   90.00
#
_symmetry.space_group_name_H-M   'P 1'
#
loop_
_entity.id
_entity.type
_entity.pdbx_description
1 polymer ?
#
loop_
_entity_poly.entity_id
_entity_poly.type
_entity_poly.pdbx_seq_one_letter_code
_entity_poly.pdbx_strand_id
1 'polypeptide(L)'
;RTRRARFVMTRNRPPQTRAAFVLSALTTLALVLISAPFAAADASTTGQVTGSSAAAQRRGGEEVSFVIEHSLDGVTFANTGVITGKLAVDRNDPRNFRLSAARATRTSLDAASASALNALVENDGTYRVRVPSNIISAREGSYVMASLPARCLSASNLADALTLHTDDRGNAYGVEYSTASGECDATSTDGAVAKVKAGMNFRTTVSVRVPKDAPGLNPNAPTDLRGGGPVSEKAHKASQKNKQRGGKPSTDAPKPPQTFMQKHWMKVMMAFYVFAFVCAPPPPPK
;
A
#
# COMPACT_ATOMS: atom_id res chain seq x y z
N ARG A 1 6.99 61.45 -63.76
CA ARG A 1 5.92 62.48 -63.90
C ARG A 1 4.62 61.76 -64.26
N THR A 2 3.89 61.21 -63.28
CA THR A 2 2.71 61.81 -62.61
C THR A 2 1.52 62.06 -63.53
N ARG A 3 0.44 61.29 -63.37
CA ARG A 3 -0.84 61.78 -62.79
C ARG A 3 -1.79 60.62 -62.48
N ARG A 4 -2.44 60.75 -61.32
CA ARG A 4 -3.33 59.79 -60.65
C ARG A 4 -4.73 59.85 -61.24
N ALA A 5 -5.38 58.69 -61.37
CA ALA A 5 -6.83 58.58 -61.52
C ALA A 5 -7.48 58.46 -60.13
N ARG A 6 -8.51 59.27 -59.85
CA ARG A 6 -9.32 59.27 -58.63
C ARG A 6 -10.72 58.80 -59.03
N PHE A 7 -11.15 57.65 -58.53
CA PHE A 7 -12.49 57.12 -58.74
C PHE A 7 -13.43 57.55 -57.61
N VAL A 8 -14.66 57.85 -58.00
CA VAL A 8 -15.70 58.55 -57.24
C VAL A 8 -16.47 57.56 -56.36
N MET A 9 -16.67 57.91 -55.09
CA MET A 9 -17.46 57.17 -54.11
C MET A 9 -18.76 57.94 -53.86
N THR A 10 -19.90 57.35 -54.20
CA THR A 10 -21.25 57.90 -53.98
C THR A 10 -21.78 57.46 -52.63
N ARG A 11 -22.08 58.42 -51.73
CA ARG A 11 -22.89 58.22 -50.51
C ARG A 11 -24.13 59.09 -50.60
N ASN A 12 -25.30 58.46 -50.58
CA ASN A 12 -26.61 59.10 -50.46
C ASN A 12 -27.00 59.26 -48.98
N ARG A 13 -27.61 60.42 -48.67
CA ARG A 13 -28.06 61.00 -47.38
C ARG A 13 -29.43 60.41 -46.92
N PRO A 14 -30.24 60.96 -45.98
CA PRO A 14 -30.13 62.05 -44.96
C PRO A 14 -30.80 61.64 -43.59
N PRO A 15 -31.45 62.52 -42.79
CA PRO A 15 -30.94 63.61 -41.95
C PRO A 15 -31.23 63.43 -40.43
N GLN A 16 -30.56 64.24 -39.61
CA GLN A 16 -30.84 64.43 -38.18
C GLN A 16 -31.69 65.69 -37.93
N THR A 17 -32.60 65.62 -36.96
CA THR A 17 -33.05 66.73 -36.06
C THR A 17 -33.43 66.06 -34.72
N ARG A 18 -32.67 66.21 -33.61
CA ARG A 18 -32.71 67.27 -32.55
C ARG A 18 -34.13 67.61 -32.08
N ALA A 19 -34.52 67.68 -30.81
CA ALA A 19 -33.94 67.47 -29.49
C ALA A 19 -35.07 67.67 -28.45
N ALA A 20 -34.97 67.08 -27.23
CA ALA A 20 -35.46 67.58 -25.91
C ALA A 20 -35.65 66.38 -24.95
N PHE A 21 -34.71 66.11 -24.03
CA PHE A 21 -34.67 66.57 -22.62
C PHE A 21 -35.66 65.88 -21.65
N VAL A 22 -35.19 64.75 -21.10
CA VAL A 22 -35.11 64.34 -19.68
C VAL A 22 -36.21 64.80 -18.71
N LEU A 23 -36.90 63.84 -18.08
CA LEU A 23 -37.21 63.88 -16.65
C LEU A 23 -37.49 62.47 -16.06
N SER A 24 -36.79 62.16 -14.95
CA SER A 24 -37.08 61.23 -13.83
C SER A 24 -37.49 59.77 -14.13
N ALA A 25 -36.76 58.69 -13.78
CA ALA A 25 -36.19 58.21 -12.51
C ALA A 25 -36.95 56.95 -12.02
N LEU A 26 -36.21 55.83 -11.95
CA LEU A 26 -36.34 54.66 -11.05
C LEU A 26 -37.71 53.95 -10.88
N THR A 27 -37.81 52.67 -11.28
CA THR A 27 -37.70 51.47 -10.41
C THR A 27 -38.26 50.17 -11.04
N THR A 28 -37.45 49.10 -10.95
CA THR A 28 -37.75 47.65 -10.76
C THR A 28 -38.68 46.90 -11.73
N LEU A 29 -38.19 45.95 -12.55
CA LEU A 29 -37.74 44.56 -12.25
C LEU A 29 -38.90 43.56 -12.01
N ALA A 30 -39.23 42.75 -13.03
CA ALA A 30 -39.65 41.34 -12.91
C ALA A 30 -39.80 40.70 -14.31
N LEU A 31 -38.82 39.90 -14.76
CA LEU A 31 -39.03 38.91 -15.80
C LEU A 31 -38.48 37.57 -15.32
N VAL A 32 -39.37 36.58 -15.35
CA VAL A 32 -39.22 35.22 -14.82
C VAL A 32 -38.21 34.43 -15.65
N LEU A 33 -37.19 33.88 -14.98
CA LEU A 33 -36.27 32.88 -15.49
C LEU A 33 -36.99 31.53 -15.65
N ILE A 34 -37.05 31.03 -16.88
CA ILE A 34 -37.22 29.59 -17.15
C ILE A 34 -35.81 29.03 -17.34
N SER A 35 -35.25 28.45 -16.27
CA SER A 35 -34.08 27.59 -16.34
C SER A 35 -34.50 26.21 -15.83
N ALA A 36 -34.77 25.28 -16.74
CA ALA A 36 -34.82 23.87 -16.40
C ALA A 36 -33.39 23.41 -16.07
N PRO A 37 -33.13 22.79 -14.91
CA PRO A 37 -31.87 22.12 -14.69
C PRO A 37 -31.88 20.85 -15.54
N PHE A 38 -31.11 20.85 -16.63
CA PHE A 38 -30.55 19.61 -17.14
C PHE A 38 -29.65 19.07 -16.03
N ALA A 39 -30.21 18.18 -15.22
CA ALA A 39 -29.47 17.41 -14.24
C ALA A 39 -28.56 16.43 -14.99
N ALA A 40 -27.42 16.94 -15.44
CA ALA A 40 -26.25 16.11 -15.67
C ALA A 40 -25.90 15.50 -14.31
N ALA A 41 -26.18 14.22 -14.16
CA ALA A 41 -25.76 13.43 -13.01
C ALA A 41 -24.23 13.21 -13.08
N ASP A 42 -23.46 14.27 -12.86
CA ASP A 42 -22.08 14.13 -12.38
C ASP A 42 -22.16 13.74 -10.90
N ALA A 43 -22.26 12.44 -10.65
CA ALA A 43 -22.08 11.86 -9.33
C ALA A 43 -20.58 11.95 -8.96
N SER A 44 -20.12 13.15 -8.68
CA SER A 44 -18.92 13.39 -7.87
C SER A 44 -19.28 13.06 -6.42
N THR A 45 -19.38 11.76 -6.13
CA THR A 45 -19.49 11.25 -4.75
C THR A 45 -18.16 11.50 -4.06
N THR A 46 -18.02 12.67 -3.45
CA THR A 46 -16.85 13.05 -2.65
C THR A 46 -16.69 12.04 -1.51
N GLY A 47 -15.64 11.20 -1.58
CA GLY A 47 -14.98 10.53 -0.46
C GLY A 47 -15.82 9.91 0.67
N GLN A 48 -17.06 9.48 0.42
CA GLN A 48 -17.94 9.07 1.52
C GLN A 48 -17.60 7.63 1.95
N VAL A 49 -17.00 7.49 3.14
CA VAL A 49 -16.82 6.18 3.77
C VAL A 49 -18.15 5.76 4.37
N THR A 50 -18.69 4.62 3.96
CA THR A 50 -19.86 4.04 4.62
C THR A 50 -19.40 3.28 5.86
N GLY A 51 -19.03 4.05 6.88
CA GLY A 51 -18.69 3.57 8.19
C GLY A 51 -19.13 4.64 9.17
N SER A 52 -20.28 4.42 9.80
CA SER A 52 -20.90 5.22 10.88
C SER A 52 -19.95 6.10 11.74
N SER A 53 -20.47 7.30 12.07
CA SER A 53 -20.01 8.29 13.04
C SER A 53 -18.72 7.99 13.83
N ALA A 54 -17.78 8.94 13.77
CA ALA A 54 -16.49 8.99 14.47
C ALA A 54 -16.53 8.86 16.03
N ALA A 55 -17.67 8.53 16.63
CA ALA A 55 -17.88 8.47 18.08
C ALA A 55 -18.52 7.16 18.59
N ALA A 56 -18.96 6.24 17.72
CA ALA A 56 -19.54 4.96 18.15
C ALA A 56 -18.45 3.89 18.27
N GLN A 57 -18.44 3.13 19.38
CA GLN A 57 -17.52 2.01 19.54
C GLN A 57 -17.85 0.94 18.50
N ARG A 58 -16.94 0.75 17.54
CA ARG A 58 -17.16 -0.14 16.40
C ARG A 58 -17.08 -1.60 16.81
N ARG A 59 -17.91 -2.42 16.17
CA ARG A 59 -17.98 -3.85 16.44
C ARG A 59 -17.26 -4.60 15.33
N GLY A 60 -16.53 -5.65 15.69
CA GLY A 60 -15.94 -6.56 14.71
C GLY A 60 -17.02 -7.14 13.79
N GLY A 61 -16.73 -7.18 12.50
CA GLY A 61 -17.64 -7.65 11.45
C GLY A 61 -18.40 -6.54 10.72
N GLU A 62 -18.28 -5.28 11.15
CA GLU A 62 -18.86 -4.16 10.41
C GLU A 62 -18.25 -4.05 9.01
N GLU A 63 -19.11 -3.85 8.01
CA GLU A 63 -18.68 -3.58 6.63
C GLU A 63 -18.35 -2.10 6.46
N VAL A 64 -17.14 -1.83 5.99
CA VAL A 64 -16.63 -0.50 5.70
C VAL A 64 -16.36 -0.42 4.21
N SER A 65 -16.83 0.64 3.57
CA SER A 65 -16.54 0.89 2.16
C SER A 65 -16.01 2.30 1.94
N PHE A 66 -15.05 2.47 1.03
CA PHE A 66 -14.47 3.75 0.68
C PHE A 66 -14.16 3.83 -0.81
N VAL A 67 -14.20 5.04 -1.35
CA VAL A 67 -14.02 5.30 -2.78
C VAL A 67 -12.55 5.19 -3.17
N ILE A 68 -12.29 4.58 -4.33
CA ILE A 68 -11.00 4.63 -5.01
C ILE A 68 -11.11 5.59 -6.19
N GLU A 69 -10.07 6.39 -6.37
CA GLU A 69 -10.01 7.39 -7.43
C GLU A 69 -8.77 7.16 -8.28
N HIS A 70 -8.85 7.48 -9.57
CA HIS A 70 -7.72 7.43 -10.49
C HIS A 70 -7.46 8.77 -11.15
N SER A 71 -6.31 8.91 -11.78
CA SER A 71 -5.99 10.01 -12.67
C SER A 71 -5.39 9.47 -13.95
N LEU A 72 -5.98 9.87 -15.07
CA LEU A 72 -5.49 9.60 -16.43
C LEU A 72 -4.62 10.76 -16.95
N ASP A 73 -4.85 11.99 -16.48
CA ASP A 73 -4.11 13.17 -16.91
C ASP A 73 -2.99 13.57 -15.92
N GLY A 74 -2.86 12.82 -14.81
CA GLY A 74 -1.90 13.06 -13.74
C GLY A 74 -2.26 14.17 -12.75
N VAL A 75 -3.31 14.97 -13.03
CA VAL A 75 -3.72 16.14 -12.23
C VAL A 75 -5.13 15.97 -11.66
N THR A 76 -6.10 15.65 -12.52
CA THR A 76 -7.51 15.49 -12.15
C THR A 76 -7.76 14.07 -11.68
N PHE A 77 -8.50 13.91 -10.59
CA PHE A 77 -8.85 12.61 -10.06
C PHE A 77 -10.35 12.38 -10.16
N ALA A 78 -10.72 11.22 -10.68
CA ALA A 78 -12.09 10.80 -10.87
C ALA A 78 -12.36 9.48 -10.12
N ASN A 79 -13.58 9.34 -9.63
CA ASN A 79 -14.02 8.14 -8.93
C ASN A 79 -14.06 6.96 -9.90
N THR A 80 -13.39 5.87 -9.54
CA THR A 80 -13.25 4.69 -10.42
C THR A 80 -13.81 3.41 -9.79
N GLY A 81 -14.21 3.45 -8.52
CA GLY A 81 -14.80 2.32 -7.84
C GLY A 81 -14.88 2.50 -6.33
N VAL A 82 -15.23 1.42 -5.65
CA VAL A 82 -15.32 1.34 -4.19
C VAL A 82 -14.56 0.11 -3.72
N ILE A 83 -13.82 0.25 -2.62
CA ILE A 83 -13.24 -0.86 -1.89
C ILE A 83 -14.11 -1.13 -0.67
N THR A 84 -14.60 -2.35 -0.56
CA THR A 84 -15.42 -2.85 0.55
C THR A 84 -14.61 -3.85 1.36
N GLY A 85 -14.76 -3.87 2.68
CA GLY A 85 -14.17 -4.91 3.52
C GLY A 85 -14.80 -4.96 4.90
N LYS A 86 -14.49 -6.00 5.67
CA LYS A 86 -15.02 -6.18 7.02
C LYS A 86 -14.00 -5.77 8.06
N LEU A 87 -14.43 -5.01 9.05
CA LEU A 87 -13.60 -4.60 10.17
C LEU A 87 -13.31 -5.79 11.09
N ALA A 88 -12.07 -6.23 11.15
CA ALA A 88 -11.60 -7.21 12.11
C ALA A 88 -10.95 -6.47 13.28
N VAL A 89 -11.64 -6.42 14.41
CA VAL A 89 -11.14 -5.83 15.66
C VAL A 89 -10.21 -6.83 16.34
N ASP A 90 -9.10 -6.35 16.90
CA ASP A 90 -8.18 -7.18 17.66
C ASP A 90 -8.82 -7.65 18.98
N ARG A 91 -8.47 -8.85 19.42
CA ARG A 91 -8.97 -9.44 20.67
C ARG A 91 -8.36 -8.77 21.90
N ASN A 92 -7.13 -8.27 21.79
CA ASN A 92 -6.38 -7.72 22.90
C ASN A 92 -6.68 -6.23 23.12
N ASP A 93 -6.83 -5.45 22.05
CA ASP A 93 -7.22 -4.05 22.11
C ASP A 93 -8.38 -3.76 21.14
N PRO A 94 -9.59 -3.43 21.63
CA PRO A 94 -10.74 -3.13 20.77
C PRO A 94 -10.59 -1.85 19.95
N ARG A 95 -9.58 -1.02 20.24
CA ARG A 95 -9.23 0.18 19.45
C ARG A 95 -8.40 -0.19 18.23
N ASN A 96 -7.76 -1.36 18.25
CA ASN A 96 -6.99 -1.87 17.13
C ASN A 96 -7.91 -2.64 16.21
N PHE A 97 -7.88 -2.31 14.93
CA PHE A 97 -8.68 -2.97 13.91
C PHE A 97 -7.96 -2.98 12.58
N ARG A 98 -8.31 -3.98 11.77
CA ARG A 98 -7.78 -4.15 10.41
C ARG A 98 -8.91 -4.44 9.44
N LEU A 99 -8.73 -4.07 8.19
CA LEU A 99 -9.66 -4.43 7.14
C LEU A 99 -9.39 -5.88 6.69
N SER A 100 -10.40 -6.73 6.84
CA SER A 100 -10.37 -8.14 6.45
C SER A 100 -11.26 -8.38 5.24
N ALA A 101 -10.90 -9.36 4.40
CA ALA A 101 -11.63 -9.72 3.19
C ALA A 101 -11.95 -8.52 2.28
N ALA A 102 -10.97 -7.64 2.08
CA ALA A 102 -11.10 -6.48 1.20
C ALA A 102 -11.36 -6.92 -0.25
N ARG A 103 -12.30 -6.25 -0.91
CA ARG A 103 -12.69 -6.46 -2.30
C ARG A 103 -12.83 -5.10 -2.97
N ALA A 104 -12.31 -4.98 -4.18
CA ALA A 104 -12.56 -3.81 -5.02
C ALA A 104 -13.70 -4.11 -6.00
N THR A 105 -14.56 -3.12 -6.19
CA THR A 105 -15.53 -3.08 -7.28
C THR A 105 -15.23 -1.83 -8.10
N ARG A 106 -14.85 -2.01 -9.35
CA ARG A 106 -14.49 -0.92 -10.26
C ARG A 106 -15.50 -0.77 -11.38
N THR A 107 -15.71 0.47 -11.80
CA THR A 107 -16.57 0.80 -12.93
C THR A 107 -15.88 0.39 -14.23
N SER A 108 -16.66 -0.05 -15.22
CA SER A 108 -16.18 -0.29 -16.58
C SER A 108 -15.61 0.97 -17.20
N LEU A 109 -14.57 0.85 -18.02
CA LEU A 109 -14.04 1.99 -18.78
C LEU A 109 -15.05 2.51 -19.79
N ASP A 110 -15.34 3.80 -19.73
CA ASP A 110 -16.05 4.51 -20.78
C ASP A 110 -15.12 4.76 -21.99
N ALA A 111 -15.69 5.23 -23.10
CA ALA A 111 -14.93 5.48 -24.32
C ALA A 111 -13.87 6.57 -24.15
N ALA A 112 -14.15 7.61 -23.37
CA ALA A 112 -13.19 8.69 -23.15
C ALA A 112 -12.02 8.21 -22.27
N SER A 113 -12.29 7.54 -21.15
CA SER A 113 -11.22 7.00 -20.30
C SER A 113 -10.37 5.94 -21.01
N ALA A 114 -10.98 5.08 -21.85
CA ALA A 114 -10.23 4.12 -22.65
C ALA A 114 -9.29 4.81 -23.64
N SER A 115 -9.75 5.89 -24.30
CA SER A 115 -8.91 6.68 -25.20
C SER A 115 -7.77 7.39 -24.48
N ALA A 116 -8.03 7.97 -23.30
CA ALA A 116 -7.03 8.64 -22.48
C ALA A 116 -5.98 7.65 -21.94
N LEU A 117 -6.40 6.45 -21.52
CA LEU A 117 -5.47 5.40 -21.10
C LEU A 117 -4.59 4.92 -22.26
N ASN A 118 -5.14 4.78 -23.46
CA ASN A 118 -4.33 4.46 -24.65
C ASN A 118 -3.34 5.58 -25.00
N ALA A 119 -3.74 6.85 -24.84
CA ALA A 119 -2.83 7.98 -25.04
C ALA A 119 -1.68 7.98 -24.02
N LEU A 120 -1.93 7.62 -22.75
CA LEU A 120 -0.87 7.42 -21.77
C LEU A 120 0.07 6.29 -22.18
N VAL A 121 -0.48 5.18 -22.66
CA VAL A 121 0.30 4.02 -23.11
C VAL A 121 1.21 4.38 -24.29
N GLU A 122 0.71 5.17 -25.26
CA GLU A 122 1.48 5.64 -26.42
C GLU A 122 2.60 6.60 -26.00
N ASN A 123 2.33 7.48 -25.03
CA ASN A 123 3.28 8.49 -24.54
C ASN A 123 4.18 8.04 -23.38
N ASP A 124 4.24 6.73 -23.06
CA ASP A 124 4.99 6.22 -21.90
C ASP A 124 4.60 6.87 -20.56
N GLY A 125 3.34 7.26 -20.45
CA GLY A 125 2.75 7.89 -19.28
C GLY A 125 2.46 6.93 -18.13
N THR A 126 2.10 7.50 -16.98
CA THR A 126 1.78 6.76 -15.77
C THR A 126 0.31 6.89 -15.41
N TYR A 127 -0.29 5.78 -15.02
CA TYR A 127 -1.61 5.73 -14.42
C TYR A 127 -1.49 5.91 -12.92
N ARG A 128 -2.23 6.87 -12.35
CA ARG A 128 -2.19 7.17 -10.91
C ARG A 128 -3.47 6.76 -10.24
N VAL A 129 -3.35 6.26 -9.02
CA VAL A 129 -4.48 5.85 -8.18
C VAL A 129 -4.30 6.48 -6.81
N ARG A 130 -5.40 6.90 -6.20
CA ARG A 130 -5.41 7.39 -4.83
C ARG A 130 -6.54 6.77 -4.00
N VAL A 131 -6.26 6.68 -2.72
CA VAL A 131 -7.15 6.13 -1.68
C VAL A 131 -7.11 7.08 -0.48
N PRO A 132 -8.22 7.30 0.24
CA PRO A 132 -8.20 8.09 1.46
C PRO A 132 -7.19 7.59 2.51
N SER A 133 -6.52 8.52 3.19
CA SER A 133 -5.51 8.21 4.22
C SER A 133 -6.09 7.54 5.46
N ASN A 134 -7.40 7.62 5.68
CA ASN A 134 -8.07 6.88 6.74
C ASN A 134 -9.26 6.14 6.13
N ILE A 135 -9.26 4.81 6.27
CA ILE A 135 -10.24 3.93 5.63
C ILE A 135 -11.60 3.91 6.35
N ILE A 136 -11.69 4.45 7.56
CA ILE A 136 -12.92 4.54 8.36
C ILE A 136 -13.52 5.93 8.34
N SER A 137 -12.67 6.94 8.41
CA SER A 137 -13.03 8.35 8.44
C SER A 137 -12.22 9.07 7.37
N ALA A 138 -12.60 8.89 6.10
CA ALA A 138 -11.96 9.64 5.04
C ALA A 138 -12.17 11.12 5.30
N ARG A 139 -11.06 11.84 5.47
CA ARG A 139 -11.07 13.30 5.48
C ARG A 139 -10.73 13.76 4.08
N GLU A 140 -11.54 14.68 3.55
CA GLU A 140 -11.25 15.33 2.28
C GLU A 140 -9.86 15.96 2.32
N GLY A 141 -9.10 15.78 1.23
CA GLY A 141 -7.74 16.29 1.09
C GLY A 141 -6.64 15.41 1.71
N SER A 142 -6.97 14.30 2.40
CA SER A 142 -5.99 13.34 2.90
C SER A 142 -6.02 12.05 2.08
N TYR A 143 -5.02 11.87 1.21
CA TYR A 143 -4.93 10.72 0.31
C TYR A 143 -3.53 10.12 0.30
N VAL A 144 -3.48 8.81 0.09
CA VAL A 144 -2.27 8.08 -0.27
C VAL A 144 -2.36 7.71 -1.74
N MET A 145 -1.26 7.88 -2.48
CA MET A 145 -1.24 7.74 -3.93
C MET A 145 -0.16 6.75 -4.36
N ALA A 146 -0.43 6.04 -5.45
CA ALA A 146 0.55 5.23 -6.17
C ALA A 146 0.41 5.47 -7.67
N SER A 147 1.47 5.18 -8.39
CA SER A 147 1.53 5.30 -9.84
C SER A 147 2.17 4.07 -10.45
N LEU A 148 1.65 3.63 -11.58
CA LEU A 148 2.18 2.52 -12.38
C LEU A 148 2.24 2.95 -13.85
N PRO A 149 3.26 2.56 -14.63
CA PRO A 149 3.29 2.83 -16.06
C PRO A 149 2.04 2.28 -16.75
N ALA A 150 1.40 3.09 -17.59
CA ALA A 150 0.13 2.70 -18.22
C ALA A 150 0.30 1.47 -19.13
N ARG A 151 1.47 1.32 -19.76
CA ARG A 151 1.83 0.15 -20.56
C ARG A 151 1.69 -1.16 -19.81
N CYS A 152 2.04 -1.19 -18.52
CA CYS A 152 1.92 -2.36 -17.67
C CYS A 152 0.45 -2.81 -17.54
N LEU A 153 -0.46 -1.86 -17.39
CA LEU A 153 -1.90 -2.14 -17.24
C LEU A 153 -2.51 -2.64 -18.55
N SER A 154 -2.10 -2.06 -19.69
CA SER A 154 -2.53 -2.57 -21.00
C SER A 154 -2.03 -3.99 -21.22
N ALA A 155 -0.76 -4.27 -20.89
CA ALA A 155 -0.16 -5.59 -21.06
C ALA A 155 -0.81 -6.66 -20.17
N SER A 156 -1.21 -6.31 -18.94
CA SER A 156 -1.92 -7.22 -18.03
C SER A 156 -3.42 -7.33 -18.31
N ASN A 157 -3.93 -6.72 -19.38
CA ASN A 157 -5.36 -6.66 -19.71
C ASN A 157 -6.19 -6.19 -18.50
N LEU A 158 -5.78 -5.05 -17.95
CA LEU A 158 -6.38 -4.37 -16.79
C LEU A 158 -6.48 -5.24 -15.53
N ALA A 159 -5.63 -6.26 -15.41
CA ALA A 159 -5.50 -7.04 -14.18
C ALA A 159 -4.46 -6.36 -13.27
N ASP A 160 -4.94 -5.80 -12.16
CA ASP A 160 -4.18 -5.02 -11.21
C ASP A 160 -4.28 -5.59 -9.79
N ALA A 161 -3.28 -5.24 -8.98
CA ALA A 161 -3.17 -5.59 -7.58
C ALA A 161 -2.89 -4.33 -6.77
N LEU A 162 -3.74 -4.07 -5.78
CA LEU A 162 -3.65 -2.93 -4.89
C LEU A 162 -3.38 -3.43 -3.47
N THR A 163 -2.22 -3.08 -2.92
CA THR A 163 -1.88 -3.41 -1.54
C THR A 163 -1.90 -2.16 -0.68
N LEU A 164 -2.83 -2.12 0.28
CA LEU A 164 -2.92 -1.01 1.23
C LEU A 164 -2.09 -1.34 2.46
N HIS A 165 -1.23 -0.41 2.84
CA HIS A 165 -0.45 -0.47 4.06
C HIS A 165 -1.11 0.41 5.11
N THR A 166 -1.64 -0.21 6.16
CA THR A 166 -2.42 0.46 7.20
C THR A 166 -1.82 0.24 8.57
N ASP A 167 -1.96 1.20 9.47
CA ASP A 167 -1.68 1.01 10.90
C ASP A 167 -2.81 0.22 11.60
N ASP A 168 -2.65 -0.02 12.90
CA ASP A 168 -3.65 -0.70 13.73
C ASP A 168 -4.94 0.12 13.95
N ARG A 169 -4.98 1.39 13.52
CA ARG A 169 -6.13 2.29 13.62
C ARG A 169 -6.75 2.59 12.25
N GLY A 170 -6.41 1.82 11.22
CA GLY A 170 -6.89 2.00 9.85
C GLY A 170 -6.51 3.34 9.20
N ASN A 171 -5.40 3.95 9.62
CA ASN A 171 -4.74 4.98 8.82
C ASN A 171 -3.88 4.28 7.78
N ALA A 172 -4.19 4.49 6.51
CA ALA A 172 -3.33 4.12 5.40
C ALA A 172 -2.15 5.09 5.34
N TYR A 173 -0.93 4.56 5.40
CA TYR A 173 0.31 5.33 5.23
C TYR A 173 0.97 5.06 3.88
N GLY A 174 0.60 3.98 3.21
CA GLY A 174 1.15 3.58 1.92
C GLY A 174 0.13 2.83 1.07
N VAL A 175 0.22 3.01 -0.24
CA VAL A 175 -0.50 2.17 -1.20
C VAL A 175 0.50 1.72 -2.25
N GLU A 176 0.50 0.42 -2.51
CA GLU A 176 1.29 -0.22 -3.56
C GLU A 176 0.34 -0.61 -4.68
N TYR A 177 0.72 -0.28 -5.91
CA TYR A 177 -0.07 -0.57 -7.09
C TYR A 177 0.80 -1.29 -8.11
N SER A 178 0.43 -2.53 -8.41
CA SER A 178 1.16 -3.43 -9.30
C SER A 178 0.22 -4.14 -10.26
N THR A 179 0.76 -4.74 -11.32
CA THR A 179 -0.02 -5.64 -12.18
C THR A 179 -0.19 -6.99 -11.48
N ALA A 180 -1.26 -7.71 -11.78
CA ALA A 180 -1.49 -9.04 -11.21
C ALA A 180 -0.38 -10.05 -11.57
N SER A 181 0.31 -9.86 -12.70
CA SER A 181 1.45 -10.68 -13.12
C SER A 181 2.77 -10.32 -12.42
N GLY A 182 2.88 -9.14 -11.81
CA GLY A 182 4.13 -8.61 -11.23
C GLY A 182 5.24 -8.30 -12.25
N GLU A 183 5.16 -8.88 -13.45
CA GLU A 183 6.06 -8.67 -14.56
C GLU A 183 5.56 -7.49 -15.39
N CYS A 184 6.25 -6.36 -15.27
CA CYS A 184 6.17 -5.29 -16.25
C CYS A 184 7.55 -4.78 -16.57
N ASP A 185 8.02 -5.07 -17.78
CA ASP A 185 9.18 -4.38 -18.34
C ASP A 185 8.70 -3.11 -19.05
N ALA A 186 8.68 -2.02 -18.30
CA ALA A 186 8.31 -0.69 -18.81
C ALA A 186 9.22 -0.21 -19.96
N THR A 187 10.40 -0.82 -20.14
CA THR A 187 11.37 -0.48 -21.17
C THR A 187 11.30 -1.36 -22.41
N SER A 188 10.54 -2.46 -22.36
CA SER A 188 10.39 -3.35 -23.50
C SER A 188 9.53 -2.68 -24.59
N THR A 189 10.18 -2.29 -25.69
CA THR A 189 9.53 -1.81 -26.92
C THR A 189 8.89 -2.95 -27.74
N ASP A 190 9.17 -4.19 -27.37
CA ASP A 190 8.87 -5.38 -28.16
C ASP A 190 7.56 -6.06 -27.74
N GLY A 191 6.93 -5.58 -26.66
CA GLY A 191 5.61 -6.03 -26.22
C GLY A 191 4.51 -5.41 -27.08
N ALA A 192 3.71 -6.24 -27.76
CA ALA A 192 2.52 -5.78 -28.45
C ALA A 192 1.61 -5.02 -27.46
N VAL A 193 1.56 -3.70 -27.62
CA VAL A 193 0.77 -2.82 -26.79
C VAL A 193 -0.71 -3.11 -27.02
N ALA A 194 -1.31 -3.88 -26.13
CA ALA A 194 -2.71 -4.25 -26.22
C ALA A 194 -3.58 -3.01 -26.01
N LYS A 195 -4.22 -2.53 -27.08
CA LYS A 195 -5.12 -1.37 -26.99
C LYS A 195 -6.30 -1.68 -26.07
N VAL A 196 -6.57 -0.77 -25.16
CA VAL A 196 -7.69 -0.85 -24.23
C VAL A 196 -8.98 -0.42 -24.95
N LYS A 197 -10.01 -1.27 -24.91
CA LYS A 197 -11.34 -0.98 -25.47
C LYS A 197 -12.29 -0.44 -24.40
N ALA A 198 -13.27 0.34 -24.84
CA ALA A 198 -14.39 0.74 -23.99
C ALA A 198 -15.18 -0.50 -23.54
N GLY A 199 -15.73 -0.46 -22.32
CA GLY A 199 -16.48 -1.55 -21.70
C GLY A 199 -15.61 -2.64 -21.07
N MET A 200 -14.28 -2.54 -21.16
CA MET A 200 -13.41 -3.44 -20.39
C MET A 200 -13.40 -3.07 -18.91
N ASN A 201 -13.33 -4.09 -18.06
CA ASN A 201 -13.38 -3.94 -16.61
C ASN A 201 -12.00 -4.15 -16.01
N PHE A 202 -11.68 -3.35 -14.98
CA PHE A 202 -10.52 -3.60 -14.15
C PHE A 202 -10.74 -4.84 -13.28
N ARG A 203 -9.75 -5.74 -13.26
CA ARG A 203 -9.74 -6.94 -12.42
C ARG A 203 -8.79 -6.70 -11.26
N THR A 204 -9.27 -5.92 -10.30
CA THR A 204 -8.47 -5.47 -9.15
C THR A 204 -8.52 -6.46 -7.99
N THR A 205 -7.36 -6.96 -7.62
CA THR A 205 -7.16 -7.70 -6.38
C THR A 205 -6.71 -6.74 -5.28
N VAL A 206 -7.33 -6.80 -4.10
CA VAL A 206 -6.98 -5.92 -2.98
C VAL A 206 -6.41 -6.72 -1.83
N SER A 207 -5.26 -6.31 -1.32
CA SER A 207 -4.68 -6.86 -0.10
C SER A 207 -4.40 -5.75 0.92
N VAL A 208 -4.54 -6.07 2.19
CA VAL A 208 -4.30 -5.11 3.29
C VAL A 208 -3.21 -5.67 4.16
N ARG A 209 -2.14 -4.89 4.34
CA ARG A 209 -1.00 -5.24 5.17
C ARG A 209 -0.92 -4.29 6.35
N VAL A 210 -0.87 -4.91 7.53
CA VAL A 210 -0.62 -4.23 8.79
C VAL A 210 0.81 -4.57 9.21
N PRO A 211 1.62 -3.59 9.65
CA PRO A 211 2.94 -3.87 10.18
C PRO A 211 2.81 -4.84 11.35
N LYS A 212 3.69 -5.83 11.40
CA LYS A 212 3.78 -6.74 12.53
C LYS A 212 4.77 -6.18 13.52
N ASP A 213 4.43 -6.25 14.80
CA ASP A 213 5.40 -6.02 15.85
C ASP A 213 6.56 -7.02 15.72
N ALA A 214 7.77 -6.49 15.73
CA ALA A 214 8.95 -7.32 15.71
C ALA A 214 8.98 -8.18 16.99
N PRO A 215 9.40 -9.45 16.89
CA PRO A 215 9.62 -10.26 18.09
C PRO A 215 10.56 -9.53 19.05
N GLY A 216 10.16 -9.45 20.32
CA GLY A 216 10.98 -8.82 21.35
C GLY A 216 12.37 -9.46 21.40
N LEU A 217 13.40 -8.64 21.18
CA LEU A 217 14.78 -9.07 21.33
C LEU A 217 15.04 -9.27 22.83
N ASN A 218 15.23 -10.52 23.24
CA ASN A 218 15.68 -10.81 24.59
C ASN A 218 17.20 -10.57 24.67
N PRO A 219 17.69 -9.55 25.41
CA PRO A 219 19.13 -9.30 25.53
C PRO A 219 19.86 -10.42 26.27
N ASN A 220 19.13 -11.26 27.01
CA ASN A 220 19.62 -12.46 27.65
C ASN A 220 19.29 -13.74 26.86
N ALA A 221 18.78 -13.63 25.63
CA ALA A 221 18.72 -14.79 24.76
C ALA A 221 20.16 -15.27 24.56
N PRO A 222 20.45 -16.58 24.73
CA PRO A 222 21.73 -17.14 24.34
C PRO A 222 21.78 -17.11 22.82
N THR A 223 22.10 -15.95 22.26
CA THR A 223 22.63 -15.84 20.91
C THR A 223 23.97 -16.53 20.98
N ASP A 224 24.02 -17.77 20.50
CA ASP A 224 25.31 -18.39 20.23
C ASP A 224 26.00 -17.48 19.21
N LEU A 225 27.00 -16.71 19.67
CA LEU A 225 27.85 -15.88 18.83
C LEU A 225 28.58 -16.70 17.74
N ARG A 226 28.39 -18.02 17.73
CA ARG A 226 28.92 -18.98 16.77
C ARG A 226 27.93 -19.47 15.71
N GLY A 227 26.73 -18.88 15.61
CA GLY A 227 25.80 -19.18 14.50
C GLY A 227 25.03 -20.50 14.62
N GLY A 228 25.05 -21.14 15.80
CA GLY A 228 24.15 -22.25 16.11
C GLY A 228 22.75 -21.71 16.42
N GLY A 229 21.71 -22.33 15.83
CA GLY A 229 20.31 -21.92 15.96
C GLY A 229 19.76 -21.85 17.40
N PRO A 230 18.45 -21.53 17.55
CA PRO A 230 17.88 -21.18 18.84
C PRO A 230 18.03 -22.31 19.86
N VAL A 231 18.60 -21.98 21.02
CA VAL A 231 18.74 -22.90 22.15
C VAL A 231 17.34 -23.29 22.67
N SER A 232 17.12 -24.58 22.93
CA SER A 232 15.82 -25.10 23.38
C SER A 232 15.27 -24.39 24.62
N GLU A 233 13.95 -24.19 24.65
CA GLU A 233 13.21 -23.49 25.71
C GLU A 233 13.50 -24.06 27.12
N LYS A 234 13.82 -25.36 27.21
CA LYS A 234 14.17 -26.04 28.47
C LYS A 234 15.49 -25.54 29.07
N ALA A 235 16.51 -25.30 28.26
CA ALA A 235 17.79 -24.76 28.72
C ALA A 235 17.64 -23.30 29.20
N HIS A 236 16.74 -22.55 28.55
CA HIS A 236 16.42 -21.18 28.91
C HIS A 236 15.73 -21.09 30.28
N LYS A 237 14.72 -21.94 30.52
CA LYS A 237 14.01 -22.04 31.80
C LYS A 237 14.95 -22.48 32.93
N ALA A 238 15.90 -23.38 32.66
CA ALA A 238 16.89 -23.82 33.63
C ALA A 238 17.87 -22.69 34.05
N SER A 239 18.39 -21.93 33.08
CA SER A 239 19.31 -20.82 33.35
C SER A 239 18.63 -19.65 34.09
N GLN A 240 17.40 -19.32 33.71
CA GLN A 240 16.64 -18.24 34.33
C GLN A 240 16.25 -18.56 35.79
N LYS A 241 15.89 -19.82 36.07
CA LYS A 241 15.60 -20.31 37.42
C LYS A 241 16.84 -20.29 38.33
N ASN A 242 18.04 -20.40 37.75
CA ASN A 242 19.30 -20.33 38.47
C ASN A 242 19.69 -18.87 38.81
N LYS A 243 19.45 -17.92 37.89
CA LYS A 243 19.65 -16.47 38.13
C LYS A 243 18.68 -15.88 39.16
N GLN A 244 17.40 -16.25 39.10
CA GLN A 244 16.39 -15.76 40.05
C GLN A 244 16.60 -16.26 41.48
N ARG A 245 17.34 -17.36 41.66
CA ARG A 245 17.60 -17.94 42.98
C ARG A 245 18.71 -17.27 43.77
N GLY A 246 19.32 -16.18 43.28
CA GLY A 246 20.21 -15.31 44.07
C GLY A 246 21.25 -16.04 44.94
N GLY A 247 21.71 -17.21 44.51
CA GLY A 247 22.22 -18.23 45.41
C GLY A 247 23.49 -18.85 44.87
N LYS A 248 24.48 -18.96 45.76
CA LYS A 248 25.79 -19.61 45.59
C LYS A 248 25.77 -20.76 44.57
N PRO A 249 26.86 -20.95 43.79
CA PRO A 249 26.94 -22.01 42.80
C PRO A 249 26.67 -23.34 43.48
N SER A 250 25.54 -23.98 43.19
CA SER A 250 25.31 -25.34 43.62
C SER A 250 26.18 -26.24 42.74
N THR A 251 26.94 -27.12 43.37
CA THR A 251 27.89 -28.07 42.78
C THR A 251 27.27 -29.13 41.86
N ASP A 252 25.98 -28.98 41.53
CA ASP A 252 25.17 -29.97 40.82
C ASP A 252 24.46 -29.35 39.61
N ALA A 253 25.16 -28.53 38.83
CA ALA A 253 24.77 -28.32 37.44
C ALA A 253 24.98 -29.64 36.67
N PRO A 254 24.03 -30.10 35.83
CA PRO A 254 24.27 -31.24 34.95
C PRO A 254 25.41 -30.88 33.99
N LYS A 255 26.60 -31.41 34.27
CA LYS A 255 27.79 -31.23 33.44
C LYS A 255 27.48 -31.77 32.03
N PRO A 256 27.96 -31.11 30.95
CA PRO A 256 27.75 -31.61 29.59
C PRO A 256 28.22 -33.06 29.49
N PRO A 257 27.59 -33.91 28.66
CA PRO A 257 27.96 -35.32 28.55
C PRO A 257 29.45 -35.43 28.24
N GLN A 258 30.21 -36.04 29.14
CA GLN A 258 31.66 -36.16 29.01
C GLN A 258 32.01 -36.95 27.76
N THR A 259 33.03 -36.50 27.02
CA THR A 259 33.51 -37.23 25.83
C THR A 259 34.09 -38.57 26.25
N PHE A 260 34.15 -39.52 25.30
CA PHE A 260 34.68 -40.87 25.56
C PHE A 260 36.06 -40.82 26.24
N MET A 261 36.96 -39.96 25.76
CA MET A 261 38.30 -39.80 26.32
C MET A 261 38.28 -39.24 27.75
N GLN A 262 37.38 -38.30 28.06
CA GLN A 262 37.28 -37.75 29.41
C GLN A 262 36.77 -38.78 30.43
N LYS A 263 35.88 -39.68 30.00
CA LYS A 263 35.34 -40.74 30.85
C LYS A 263 36.31 -41.92 31.04
N HIS A 264 37.13 -42.22 30.03
CA HIS A 264 37.95 -43.44 30.02
C HIS A 264 39.46 -43.18 30.12
N TRP A 265 39.92 -41.93 30.12
CA TRP A 265 41.33 -41.52 30.21
C TRP A 265 42.11 -42.30 31.27
N MET A 266 41.58 -42.39 32.50
CA MET A 266 42.30 -43.03 33.59
C MET A 266 42.41 -44.56 33.40
N LYS A 267 41.44 -45.18 32.73
CA LYS A 267 41.50 -46.60 32.38
C LYS A 267 42.51 -46.86 31.26
N VAL A 268 42.59 -45.95 30.28
CA VAL A 268 43.57 -46.03 29.19
C VAL A 268 44.99 -45.87 29.75
N MET A 269 45.23 -44.91 30.64
CA MET A 269 46.54 -44.72 31.27
C MET A 269 46.95 -45.89 32.16
N MET A 270 46.02 -46.45 32.94
CA MET A 270 46.29 -47.65 33.74
C MET A 270 46.61 -48.87 32.87
N ALA A 271 45.85 -49.09 31.79
CA ALA A 271 46.12 -50.19 30.86
C ALA A 271 47.49 -50.03 30.18
N PHE A 272 47.84 -48.80 29.78
CA PHE A 272 49.16 -48.50 29.21
C PHE A 272 50.30 -48.74 30.21
N TYR A 273 50.13 -48.32 31.46
CA TYR A 273 51.14 -48.51 32.50
C TYR A 273 51.39 -49.99 32.81
N VAL A 274 50.32 -50.80 32.90
CA VAL A 274 50.43 -52.25 33.08
C VAL A 274 51.13 -52.90 31.88
N PHE A 275 50.76 -52.51 30.65
CA PHE A 275 51.40 -53.01 29.44
C PHE A 275 52.90 -52.68 29.39
N ALA A 276 53.28 -51.45 29.74
CA ALA A 276 54.67 -51.02 29.79
C ALA A 276 55.51 -51.82 30.81
N PHE A 277 54.90 -52.23 31.93
CA PHE A 277 55.58 -53.02 32.95
C PHE A 277 55.75 -54.49 32.54
N VAL A 278 54.79 -55.05 31.81
CA VAL A 278 54.86 -56.44 31.32
C VAL A 278 55.82 -56.58 30.15
N CYS A 279 55.92 -55.56 29.27
CA CYS A 279 56.81 -55.57 28.12
C CYS A 279 58.20 -54.96 28.41
N ALA A 280 58.53 -54.64 29.66
CA ALA A 280 59.85 -54.14 30.01
C ALA A 280 60.90 -55.25 29.84
N PRO A 281 61.95 -55.08 29.02
CA PRO A 281 62.98 -56.10 28.85
C PRO A 281 63.77 -56.29 30.16
N PRO A 282 64.17 -57.54 30.50
CA PRO A 282 64.92 -57.80 31.72
C PRO A 282 66.28 -57.08 31.68
N PRO A 283 66.75 -56.54 32.82
CA PRO A 283 68.03 -55.86 32.87
C PRO A 283 69.18 -56.83 32.53
N PRO A 284 70.24 -56.37 31.83
CA PRO A 284 71.34 -57.24 31.43
C PRO A 284 72.09 -57.79 32.66
N PRO A 285 72.55 -59.06 32.64
CA PRO A 285 73.31 -59.64 33.72
C PRO A 285 74.68 -58.96 33.86
N LYS A 286 75.13 -58.76 35.10
CA LYS A 286 76.45 -58.21 35.45
C LYS A 286 77.53 -59.27 35.38
#